data_AF-A0A353C7V2-F1
#
_entry.id   AF-A0A353C7V2-F1
#
_cell.length_a   1.000
_cell.length_b   1.000
_cell.length_c   1.000
_cell.angle_alpha   90.00
_cell.angle_beta   90.00
_cell.angle_gamma   90.00
#
_symmetry.space_group_name_H-M   'P 1'
#
loop_
_entity.id
_entity.type
_entity.pdbx_description
1 polymer ?
#
loop_
_entity_poly.entity_id
_entity_poly.type
_entity_poly.pdbx_seq_one_letter_code
_entity_poly.pdbx_strand_id
1 'polypeptide(L)'
;MSFIRQFTSSLILLLALGSQLFAHAGTTPNTKIQEIDEFDGVPILLKHLPRWEQVREKAVFTTSVEGLVSFFGEQPIFQRMDFIPGTEAVAAQYDEGKLLIIEYSTPQAATLADEAFRSHLAEEPETPPLMYRRIGNYSVFIFESTEPEAAQKLISEVSYGKTVQWLGEDPFLVQKFERYFALTARDVVVSTILWMFIGGISAVSIGVLAGLMFFRVRENKRKIRRRYSDAGGLTRLNLDDLSEPWPSD
;
A
#
# COMPACT_ATOMS: atom_id res chain seq x y z
N MET A 1 23.53 28.36 18.73
CA MET A 1 22.05 28.30 18.62
C MET A 1 21.54 27.68 17.31
N SER A 2 22.32 27.62 16.22
CA SER A 2 21.87 27.04 14.93
C SER A 2 21.66 25.51 14.93
N PHE A 3 22.46 24.76 15.71
CA PHE A 3 22.45 23.29 15.68
C PHE A 3 21.24 22.65 16.40
N ILE A 4 20.71 23.34 17.41
CA ILE A 4 19.53 22.89 18.17
C ILE A 4 18.26 23.04 17.33
N ARG A 5 18.14 24.11 16.52
CA ARG A 5 17.04 24.28 15.55
C ARG A 5 17.07 23.20 14.46
N GLN A 6 18.24 22.82 13.97
CA GLN A 6 18.35 21.78 12.94
C GLN A 6 17.96 20.39 13.46
N PHE A 7 18.28 20.06 14.71
CA PHE A 7 17.94 18.76 15.31
C PHE A 7 16.44 18.63 15.64
N THR A 8 15.80 19.71 16.11
CA THR A 8 14.35 19.72 16.33
C THR A 8 13.58 19.64 15.01
N SER A 9 14.09 20.23 13.93
CA SER A 9 13.46 20.15 12.60
C SER A 9 13.55 18.75 11.99
N SER A 10 14.65 18.01 12.19
CA SER A 10 14.78 16.64 11.68
C SER A 10 13.91 15.62 12.43
N LEU A 11 13.71 15.79 13.75
CA LEU A 11 12.87 14.89 14.54
C LEU A 11 11.37 15.07 14.23
N ILE A 12 10.93 16.30 13.95
CA ILE A 12 9.56 16.58 13.51
C ILE A 12 9.31 16.07 12.08
N LEU A 13 10.32 16.10 11.20
CA LEU A 13 10.21 15.55 9.85
C LEU A 13 10.06 14.01 9.85
N LEU A 14 10.72 13.32 10.78
CA LEU A 14 10.64 11.86 10.92
C LEU A 14 9.29 11.40 11.51
N LEU A 15 8.70 12.19 12.40
CA LEU A 15 7.34 11.97 12.92
C LEU A 15 6.25 12.28 11.87
N ALA A 16 6.46 13.30 11.03
CA ALA A 16 5.52 13.67 9.97
C ALA A 16 5.50 12.64 8.81
N LEU A 17 6.64 12.03 8.46
CA LEU A 17 6.68 10.96 7.45
C LEU A 17 5.97 9.68 7.92
N GLY A 18 6.00 9.36 9.22
CA GLY A 18 5.31 8.18 9.77
C GLY A 18 3.78 8.30 9.69
N SER A 19 3.23 9.52 9.79
CA SER A 19 1.77 9.75 9.74
C SER A 19 1.17 9.74 8.34
N GLN A 20 1.97 9.83 7.26
CA GLN A 20 1.43 9.81 5.90
C GLN A 20 1.28 8.40 5.31
N LEU A 21 1.84 7.37 5.94
CA LEU A 21 1.71 5.98 5.50
C LEU A 21 0.37 5.32 5.88
N PHE A 22 -0.50 6.01 6.64
CA PHE A 22 -1.79 5.46 7.10
C PHE A 22 -3.02 6.23 6.61
N ALA A 23 -2.85 7.24 5.75
CA ALA A 23 -3.94 8.07 5.25
C ALA A 23 -4.21 7.81 3.76
N HIS A 24 -4.48 6.56 3.39
CA HIS A 24 -5.14 6.21 2.12
C HIS A 24 -6.23 5.16 2.38
N ALA A 25 -7.18 5.48 3.27
CA ALA A 25 -8.49 4.88 3.22
C ALA A 25 -9.26 5.60 2.10
N GLY A 26 -9.20 5.07 0.89
CA GLY A 26 -9.92 5.58 -0.26
C GLY A 26 -11.39 5.74 0.07
N THR A 27 -11.93 6.93 -0.16
CA THR A 27 -13.36 7.21 -0.06
C THR A 27 -14.07 6.42 -1.16
N THR A 28 -14.68 5.29 -0.82
CA THR A 28 -15.57 4.58 -1.74
C THR A 28 -16.84 5.42 -1.92
N PRO A 29 -17.19 5.82 -3.16
CA PRO A 29 -18.47 6.48 -3.42
C PRO A 29 -19.58 5.52 -3.01
N ASN A 30 -20.65 6.07 -2.43
CA ASN A 30 -21.84 5.36 -1.94
C ASN A 30 -22.51 4.55 -3.07
N THR A 31 -21.96 3.37 -3.33
CA THR A 31 -22.34 2.45 -4.38
C THR A 31 -22.92 1.24 -3.67
N LYS A 32 -24.20 0.93 -3.91
CA LYS A 32 -24.86 -0.21 -3.30
C LYS A 32 -24.26 -1.49 -3.90
N ILE A 33 -23.27 -2.05 -3.23
CA ILE A 33 -22.64 -3.34 -3.56
C ILE A 33 -23.61 -4.46 -3.20
N GLN A 34 -23.74 -5.48 -4.06
CA GLN A 34 -24.63 -6.63 -3.85
C GLN A 34 -24.16 -7.47 -2.67
N GLU A 35 -22.89 -7.89 -2.70
CA GLU A 35 -22.29 -8.72 -1.67
C GLU A 35 -20.90 -8.20 -1.31
N ILE A 36 -20.71 -7.92 -0.03
CA ILE A 36 -19.44 -7.55 0.56
C ILE A 36 -19.04 -8.70 1.47
N ASP A 37 -17.77 -9.09 1.42
CA ASP A 37 -17.25 -10.05 2.39
C ASP A 37 -17.28 -9.45 3.80
N GLU A 38 -17.89 -10.17 4.73
CA GLU A 38 -18.11 -9.70 6.11
C GLU A 38 -16.81 -9.51 6.90
N PHE A 39 -15.71 -10.14 6.49
CA PHE A 39 -14.43 -10.11 7.21
C PHE A 39 -13.51 -8.99 6.73
N ASP A 40 -13.36 -8.82 5.42
CA ASP A 40 -12.42 -7.85 4.84
C ASP A 40 -13.09 -6.65 4.15
N GLY A 41 -14.42 -6.62 4.05
CA GLY A 41 -15.15 -5.49 3.48
C GLY A 41 -14.98 -5.35 1.96
N VAL A 42 -14.42 -6.36 1.29
CA VAL A 42 -14.15 -6.34 -0.15
C VAL A 42 -15.37 -6.86 -0.92
N PRO A 43 -15.77 -6.24 -2.05
CA PRO A 43 -16.81 -6.80 -2.92
C PRO A 43 -16.49 -8.24 -3.34
N ILE A 44 -17.43 -9.16 -3.16
CA ILE A 44 -17.19 -10.59 -3.41
C ILE A 44 -16.81 -10.85 -4.87
N LEU A 45 -17.40 -10.10 -5.81
CA LEU A 45 -17.07 -10.20 -7.24
C LEU A 45 -15.58 -9.99 -7.52
N LEU A 46 -14.88 -9.16 -6.73
CA LEU A 46 -13.43 -8.96 -6.86
C LEU A 46 -12.64 -10.25 -6.58
N LYS A 47 -13.14 -11.09 -5.66
CA LYS A 47 -12.52 -12.37 -5.29
C LYS A 47 -12.73 -13.46 -6.35
N HIS A 48 -13.62 -13.23 -7.31
CA HIS A 48 -13.87 -14.15 -8.43
C HIS A 48 -12.92 -13.94 -9.61
N LEU A 49 -12.05 -12.91 -9.52
CA LEU A 49 -10.93 -12.76 -10.43
C LEU A 49 -9.95 -13.94 -10.29
N PRO A 50 -9.43 -14.50 -11.39
CA PRO A 50 -8.33 -15.43 -11.35
C PRO A 50 -7.14 -14.84 -10.59
N ARG A 51 -6.53 -15.60 -9.69
CA ARG A 51 -5.37 -15.13 -8.89
C ARG A 51 -5.63 -13.77 -8.20
N TRP A 52 -6.85 -13.55 -7.68
CA TRP A 52 -7.31 -12.24 -7.19
C TRP A 52 -6.35 -11.57 -6.21
N GLU A 53 -5.63 -12.32 -5.36
CA GLU A 53 -4.66 -11.77 -4.41
C GLU A 53 -3.53 -10.98 -5.09
N GLN A 54 -3.18 -11.32 -6.33
CA GLN A 54 -2.09 -10.68 -7.09
C GLN A 54 -2.57 -9.43 -7.84
N VAL A 55 -3.85 -9.40 -8.22
CA VAL A 55 -4.41 -8.34 -9.06
C VAL A 55 -5.30 -7.36 -8.30
N ARG A 56 -5.69 -7.65 -7.05
CA ARG A 56 -6.60 -6.84 -6.22
C ARG A 56 -6.24 -5.36 -6.12
N GLU A 57 -4.96 -5.00 -6.12
CA GLU A 57 -4.51 -3.61 -6.00
C GLU A 57 -4.69 -2.81 -7.30
N LYS A 58 -4.80 -3.49 -8.43
CA LYS A 58 -4.93 -2.91 -9.78
C LYS A 58 -6.29 -3.19 -10.42
N ALA A 59 -7.12 -3.98 -9.75
CA ALA A 59 -8.45 -4.31 -10.21
C ALA A 59 -9.41 -3.12 -9.98
N VAL A 60 -10.31 -2.94 -10.92
CA VAL A 60 -11.36 -1.90 -10.86
C VAL A 60 -12.69 -2.59 -10.64
N PHE A 61 -13.40 -2.17 -9.60
CA PHE A 61 -14.80 -2.53 -9.39
C PHE A 61 -15.69 -1.36 -9.80
N THR A 62 -16.76 -1.61 -10.54
CA THR A 62 -17.72 -0.60 -10.97
C THR A 62 -19.13 -1.18 -11.06
N THR A 63 -20.12 -0.31 -10.93
CA THR A 63 -21.55 -0.59 -11.14
C THR A 63 -22.12 0.24 -12.29
N SER A 64 -21.24 0.77 -13.13
CA SER A 64 -21.57 1.68 -14.22
C SER A 64 -20.63 1.48 -15.41
N VAL A 65 -21.13 1.81 -16.61
CA VAL A 65 -20.36 1.75 -17.85
C VAL A 65 -19.22 2.77 -17.84
N GLU A 66 -19.44 3.94 -17.24
CA GLU A 66 -18.44 5.00 -17.13
C GLU A 66 -17.18 4.52 -16.40
N GLY A 67 -17.35 3.68 -15.36
CA GLY A 67 -16.22 3.04 -14.68
C GLY A 67 -15.45 2.07 -15.59
N LEU A 68 -16.12 1.38 -16.52
CA LEU A 68 -15.46 0.52 -17.51
C LEU A 68 -14.67 1.34 -18.53
N VAL A 69 -15.26 2.43 -19.02
CA VAL A 69 -14.61 3.35 -19.97
C VAL A 69 -13.33 3.92 -19.37
N SER A 70 -13.32 4.20 -18.07
CA SER A 70 -12.11 4.70 -17.39
C SER A 70 -10.92 3.71 -17.42
N PHE A 71 -11.18 2.41 -17.55
CA PHE A 71 -10.17 1.35 -17.54
C PHE A 71 -9.82 0.82 -18.94
N PHE A 72 -10.83 0.60 -19.78
CA PHE A 72 -10.68 0.02 -21.12
C PHE A 72 -10.68 1.05 -22.24
N GLY A 73 -10.97 2.32 -21.95
CA GLY A 73 -11.35 3.30 -22.96
C GLY A 73 -12.74 3.03 -23.53
N GLU A 74 -13.14 3.80 -24.54
CA GLU A 74 -14.40 3.58 -25.26
C GLU A 74 -14.32 2.27 -26.07
N GLN A 75 -15.27 1.36 -25.83
CA GLN A 75 -15.40 0.09 -26.55
C GLN A 75 -16.81 -0.02 -27.15
N PRO A 76 -16.97 -0.46 -28.42
CA PRO A 76 -18.30 -0.58 -29.05
C PRO A 76 -19.28 -1.46 -28.26
N ILE A 77 -18.76 -2.57 -27.71
CA ILE A 77 -19.55 -3.53 -26.91
C ILE A 77 -20.19 -2.87 -25.67
N PHE A 78 -19.64 -1.77 -25.14
CA PHE A 78 -20.18 -1.10 -23.94
C PHE A 78 -21.56 -0.49 -24.18
N GLN A 79 -21.88 -0.12 -25.42
CA GLN A 79 -23.21 0.39 -25.79
C GLN A 79 -24.31 -0.69 -25.72
N ARG A 80 -23.91 -1.97 -25.67
CA ARG A 80 -24.80 -3.11 -25.52
C ARG A 80 -24.93 -3.58 -24.07
N MET A 81 -24.13 -3.03 -23.17
CA MET A 81 -24.15 -3.39 -21.75
C MET A 81 -25.24 -2.60 -21.04
N ASP A 82 -26.23 -3.32 -20.49
CA ASP A 82 -27.28 -2.71 -19.68
C ASP A 82 -26.96 -2.88 -18.19
N PHE A 83 -26.47 -1.79 -17.58
CA PHE A 83 -26.24 -1.72 -16.13
C PHE A 83 -27.54 -1.42 -15.40
N ILE A 84 -28.40 -2.44 -15.31
CA ILE A 84 -29.57 -2.41 -14.44
C ILE A 84 -29.15 -2.39 -12.96
N PRO A 85 -30.03 -1.97 -12.02
CA PRO A 85 -29.72 -2.01 -10.59
C PRO A 85 -29.29 -3.40 -10.13
N GLY A 86 -28.11 -3.49 -9.52
CA GLY A 86 -27.50 -4.76 -9.11
C GLY A 86 -26.63 -5.41 -10.20
N THR A 87 -26.39 -4.77 -11.34
CA THR A 87 -25.30 -5.18 -12.24
C THR A 87 -23.99 -4.64 -11.69
N GLU A 88 -23.02 -5.54 -11.56
CA GLU A 88 -21.69 -5.22 -11.06
C GLU A 88 -20.65 -5.71 -12.06
N ALA A 89 -19.53 -5.02 -12.13
CA ALA A 89 -18.46 -5.39 -13.00
C ALA A 89 -17.11 -5.25 -12.30
N VAL A 90 -16.21 -6.17 -12.62
CA VAL A 90 -14.83 -6.13 -12.19
C VAL A 90 -13.92 -6.27 -13.40
N ALA A 91 -12.89 -5.43 -13.44
CA ALA A 91 -11.88 -5.43 -14.46
C ALA A 91 -10.49 -5.60 -13.83
N ALA A 92 -9.61 -6.37 -14.48
CA ALA A 92 -8.23 -6.50 -14.06
C ALA A 92 -7.31 -6.72 -15.26
N GLN A 93 -6.07 -6.24 -15.14
CA GLN A 93 -5.04 -6.46 -16.14
C GLN A 93 -4.20 -7.69 -15.76
N TYR A 94 -4.07 -8.60 -16.72
CA TYR A 94 -3.20 -9.76 -16.66
C TYR A 94 -2.16 -9.70 -17.79
N ASP A 95 -1.12 -10.53 -17.69
CA ASP A 95 -0.12 -10.66 -18.76
C ASP A 95 -0.75 -11.25 -20.04
N GLU A 96 -1.78 -12.10 -19.86
CA GLU A 96 -2.52 -12.74 -20.94
C GLU A 96 -3.58 -11.82 -21.60
N GLY A 97 -3.88 -10.65 -21.01
CA GLY A 97 -4.85 -9.68 -21.51
C GLY A 97 -5.61 -8.94 -20.39
N LYS A 98 -6.49 -8.02 -20.77
CA LYS A 98 -7.38 -7.35 -19.81
C LYS A 98 -8.68 -8.12 -19.69
N LEU A 99 -8.99 -8.58 -18.48
CA LEU A 99 -10.19 -9.34 -18.16
C LEU A 99 -11.29 -8.40 -17.65
N LEU A 100 -12.52 -8.60 -18.12
CA LEU A 100 -13.73 -7.99 -17.59
C LEU A 100 -14.72 -9.09 -17.23
N ILE A 101 -15.24 -9.06 -16.01
CA ILE A 101 -16.36 -9.90 -15.57
C ILE A 101 -17.51 -8.96 -15.23
N ILE A 102 -18.68 -9.22 -15.81
CA ILE A 102 -19.93 -8.53 -15.48
C ILE A 102 -20.88 -9.54 -14.86
N GLU A 103 -21.28 -9.29 -13.62
CA GLU A 103 -22.31 -10.05 -12.92
C GLU A 103 -23.66 -9.36 -13.07
N TYR A 104 -24.62 -10.10 -13.63
CA TYR A 104 -26.01 -9.70 -13.64
C TYR A 104 -26.74 -10.28 -12.43
N SER A 105 -27.61 -9.46 -11.84
CA SER A 105 -28.39 -9.81 -10.65
C SER A 105 -29.35 -10.99 -10.85
N THR A 106 -29.75 -11.29 -12.09
CA THR A 106 -30.64 -12.41 -12.41
C THR A 106 -30.15 -13.25 -13.59
N PRO A 107 -30.45 -14.57 -13.61
CA PRO A 107 -30.12 -15.43 -14.75
C PRO A 107 -30.80 -15.00 -16.06
N GLN A 108 -32.00 -14.41 -15.97
CA GLN A 108 -32.74 -13.90 -17.12
C GLN A 108 -32.01 -12.71 -17.74
N ALA A 109 -31.58 -11.74 -16.92
CA ALA A 109 -30.79 -10.60 -17.39
C ALA A 109 -29.46 -11.05 -18.02
N ALA A 110 -28.76 -12.01 -17.38
CA ALA A 110 -27.54 -12.58 -17.94
C ALA A 110 -27.76 -13.27 -19.30
N THR A 111 -28.91 -13.91 -19.50
CA THR A 111 -29.25 -14.58 -20.76
C THR A 111 -29.56 -13.58 -21.86
N LEU A 112 -30.35 -12.54 -21.57
CA LEU A 112 -30.65 -11.47 -22.52
C LEU A 112 -29.37 -10.73 -22.95
N ALA A 113 -28.48 -10.46 -22.00
CA ALA A 113 -27.19 -9.84 -22.29
C ALA A 113 -26.32 -10.74 -23.18
N ASP A 114 -26.23 -12.05 -22.90
CA ASP A 114 -25.48 -13.01 -23.72
C ASP A 114 -25.97 -13.08 -25.16
N GLU A 115 -27.29 -13.05 -25.38
CA GLU A 115 -27.86 -12.97 -26.73
C GLU A 115 -27.43 -11.69 -27.45
N ALA A 116 -27.50 -10.54 -26.77
CA ALA A 116 -27.11 -9.23 -27.32
C ALA A 116 -25.59 -9.13 -27.60
N PHE A 117 -24.75 -9.74 -26.77
CA PHE A 117 -23.31 -9.75 -26.97
C PHE A 117 -22.91 -10.67 -28.11
N ARG A 118 -23.51 -11.87 -28.20
CA ARG A 118 -23.24 -12.80 -29.30
C ARG A 118 -23.68 -12.24 -30.65
N SER A 119 -24.82 -11.57 -30.71
CA SER A 119 -25.27 -10.95 -31.97
C SER A 119 -24.30 -9.85 -32.40
N HIS A 120 -23.87 -8.97 -31.49
CA HIS A 120 -22.91 -7.92 -31.81
C HIS A 120 -21.54 -8.47 -32.24
N LEU A 121 -21.02 -9.48 -31.54
CA LEU A 121 -19.74 -10.11 -31.91
C LEU A 121 -19.81 -10.87 -33.23
N ALA A 122 -20.99 -11.37 -33.62
CA ALA A 122 -21.19 -11.98 -34.93
C ALA A 122 -21.29 -10.94 -36.05
N GLU A 123 -21.80 -9.74 -35.76
CA GLU A 123 -21.87 -8.61 -36.70
C GLU A 123 -20.49 -7.97 -36.91
N GLU A 124 -19.68 -7.85 -35.86
CA GLU A 124 -18.38 -7.15 -35.87
C GLU A 124 -17.24 -8.00 -35.28
N PRO A 125 -16.84 -9.11 -35.91
CA PRO A 125 -15.92 -10.10 -35.33
C PRO A 125 -14.47 -9.61 -35.16
N GLU A 126 -14.09 -8.53 -35.85
CA GLU A 126 -12.75 -7.93 -35.74
C GLU A 126 -12.65 -6.88 -34.63
N THR A 127 -13.78 -6.48 -34.04
CA THR A 127 -13.80 -5.50 -32.95
C THR A 127 -13.56 -6.17 -31.60
N PRO A 128 -12.80 -5.56 -30.68
CA PRO A 128 -12.68 -6.07 -29.33
C PRO A 128 -14.07 -6.17 -28.68
N PRO A 129 -14.31 -7.19 -27.84
CA PRO A 129 -13.34 -8.10 -27.21
C PRO A 129 -12.88 -9.26 -28.09
N LEU A 130 -11.65 -9.74 -27.84
CA LEU A 130 -11.06 -10.89 -28.54
C LEU A 130 -11.76 -12.21 -28.18
N MET A 131 -12.23 -12.32 -26.93
CA MET A 131 -12.92 -13.50 -26.45
C MET A 131 -14.06 -13.12 -25.53
N TYR A 132 -15.15 -13.90 -25.64
CA TYR A 132 -16.32 -13.78 -24.82
C TYR A 132 -16.80 -15.16 -24.36
N ARG A 133 -17.19 -15.26 -23.09
CA ARG A 133 -17.86 -16.44 -22.55
C ARG A 133 -18.86 -16.08 -21.45
N ARG A 134 -20.04 -16.70 -21.50
CA ARG A 134 -20.99 -16.69 -20.40
C ARG A 134 -20.73 -17.83 -19.43
N ILE A 135 -20.75 -17.54 -18.13
CA ILE A 135 -20.58 -18.52 -17.04
C ILE A 135 -21.63 -18.25 -15.96
N GLY A 136 -22.73 -19.01 -15.94
CA GLY A 136 -23.84 -18.72 -15.02
C GLY A 136 -24.43 -17.33 -15.28
N ASN A 137 -24.37 -16.45 -14.27
CA ASN A 137 -24.78 -15.05 -14.37
C ASN A 137 -23.66 -14.12 -14.85
N TYR A 138 -22.47 -14.64 -15.14
CA TYR A 138 -21.30 -13.84 -15.56
C TYR A 138 -21.22 -13.75 -17.07
N SER A 139 -20.94 -12.53 -17.54
CA SER A 139 -20.41 -12.27 -18.86
C SER A 139 -18.93 -11.93 -18.72
N VAL A 140 -18.08 -12.78 -19.27
CA VAL A 140 -16.62 -12.66 -19.16
C VAL A 140 -16.05 -12.29 -20.52
N PHE A 141 -15.27 -11.21 -20.56
CA PHE A 141 -14.62 -10.70 -21.76
C PHE A 141 -13.12 -10.61 -21.56
N ILE A 142 -12.35 -10.88 -22.61
CA ILE A 142 -10.93 -10.57 -22.67
C ILE A 142 -10.67 -9.58 -23.80
N PHE A 143 -10.00 -8.49 -23.44
CA PHE A 143 -9.52 -7.44 -24.32
C PHE A 143 -7.98 -7.50 -24.40
N GLU A 144 -7.43 -6.93 -25.48
CA GLU A 144 -5.98 -6.67 -25.62
C GLU A 144 -5.08 -7.89 -25.29
N SER A 145 -5.44 -9.07 -25.79
CA SER A 145 -4.61 -10.27 -25.65
C SER A 145 -3.67 -10.42 -26.83
N THR A 146 -2.42 -10.74 -26.54
CA THR A 146 -1.39 -11.02 -27.55
C THR A 146 -1.49 -12.45 -28.10
N GLU A 147 -2.08 -13.37 -27.34
CA GLU A 147 -2.14 -14.80 -27.66
C GLU A 147 -3.52 -15.40 -27.33
N PRO A 148 -4.27 -15.90 -28.32
CA PRO A 148 -5.63 -16.39 -28.10
C PRO A 148 -5.68 -17.63 -27.20
N GLU A 149 -4.68 -18.51 -27.23
CA GLU A 149 -4.64 -19.68 -26.35
C GLU A 149 -4.47 -19.29 -24.87
N ALA A 150 -3.65 -18.27 -24.59
CA ALA A 150 -3.47 -17.72 -23.25
C ALA A 150 -4.74 -17.06 -22.73
N ALA A 151 -5.45 -16.30 -23.58
CA ALA A 151 -6.76 -15.74 -23.25
C ALA A 151 -7.78 -16.83 -22.91
N GLN A 152 -7.84 -17.90 -23.69
CA GLN A 152 -8.75 -19.01 -23.43
C GLN A 152 -8.47 -19.67 -22.07
N LYS A 153 -7.20 -19.83 -21.71
CA LYS A 153 -6.79 -20.33 -20.40
C LYS A 153 -7.23 -19.40 -19.28
N LEU A 154 -7.00 -18.09 -19.42
CA LEU A 154 -7.41 -17.10 -18.42
C LEU A 154 -8.93 -17.11 -18.20
N ILE A 155 -9.73 -17.12 -19.27
CA ILE A 155 -11.18 -17.26 -19.17
C ILE A 155 -11.55 -18.57 -18.45
N SER A 156 -10.85 -19.67 -18.71
CA SER A 156 -11.12 -20.98 -18.11
C SER A 156 -10.93 -21.02 -16.58
N GLU A 157 -10.07 -20.16 -16.03
CA GLU A 157 -9.85 -20.03 -14.59
C GLU A 157 -10.99 -19.29 -13.88
N VAL A 158 -11.80 -18.51 -14.62
CA VAL A 158 -12.98 -17.84 -14.06
C VAL A 158 -14.05 -18.87 -13.74
N SER A 159 -14.40 -18.98 -12.47
CA SER A 159 -15.47 -19.85 -11.97
C SER A 159 -16.56 -19.02 -11.31
N TYR A 160 -17.82 -19.34 -11.62
CA TYR A 160 -18.96 -18.73 -10.95
C TYR A 160 -19.10 -19.33 -9.55
N GLY A 161 -18.86 -18.52 -8.53
CA GLY A 161 -19.02 -18.90 -7.13
C GLY A 161 -20.05 -17.99 -6.46
N LYS A 162 -21.31 -18.40 -6.36
CA LYS A 162 -22.22 -17.67 -5.47
C LYS A 162 -21.87 -18.04 -4.04
N THR A 163 -21.61 -17.04 -3.18
CA THR A 163 -21.41 -17.30 -1.75
C THR A 163 -22.72 -17.79 -1.17
N VAL A 164 -22.80 -19.09 -0.88
CA VAL A 164 -23.97 -19.64 -0.21
C VAL A 164 -23.84 -19.30 1.26
N GLN A 165 -24.68 -18.37 1.73
CA GLN A 165 -24.84 -18.17 3.16
C GLN A 165 -25.65 -19.35 3.72
N TRP A 166 -25.00 -20.16 4.54
CA TRP A 166 -25.67 -21.25 5.23
C TRP A 166 -26.61 -20.64 6.28
N LEU A 167 -27.88 -21.06 6.29
CA LEU A 167 -28.85 -20.66 7.32
C LEU A 167 -28.52 -21.24 8.72
N GLY A 168 -27.45 -22.02 8.83
CA GLY A 168 -26.93 -22.62 10.06
C GLY A 168 -25.39 -22.54 10.10
N GLU A 169 -24.74 -23.44 10.84
CA GLU A 169 -23.28 -23.44 10.98
C GLU A 169 -22.58 -23.80 9.66
N ASP A 170 -21.71 -22.91 9.16
CA ASP A 170 -21.03 -23.10 7.87
C ASP A 170 -19.98 -24.23 7.98
N PRO A 171 -20.12 -25.32 7.19
CA PRO A 171 -19.23 -26.49 7.26
C PRO A 171 -17.77 -26.19 6.89
N PHE A 172 -17.50 -25.04 6.27
CA PHE A 172 -16.15 -24.62 5.87
C PHE A 172 -15.54 -23.54 6.78
N LEU A 173 -16.19 -23.18 7.90
CA LEU A 173 -15.70 -22.16 8.83
C LEU A 173 -14.25 -22.41 9.25
N VAL A 174 -13.93 -23.64 9.66
CA VAL A 174 -12.58 -24.01 10.13
C VAL A 174 -11.52 -23.80 9.05
N GLN A 175 -11.80 -24.22 7.81
CA GLN A 175 -10.86 -24.06 6.68
C GLN A 175 -10.65 -22.59 6.30
N LYS A 176 -11.72 -21.79 6.34
CA LYS A 176 -11.64 -20.34 6.14
C LYS A 176 -10.79 -19.67 7.22
N PHE A 177 -11.00 -20.05 8.49
CA PHE A 177 -10.18 -19.58 9.60
C PHE A 177 -8.71 -19.98 9.46
N GLU A 178 -8.41 -21.22 9.07
CA GLU A 178 -7.03 -21.69 8.85
C GLU A 178 -6.30 -20.87 7.78
N ARG A 179 -6.93 -20.66 6.61
CA ARG A 179 -6.36 -19.83 5.54
C ARG A 179 -6.15 -18.39 5.99
N TYR A 180 -7.11 -17.83 6.72
CA TYR A 180 -7.01 -16.48 7.27
C TYR A 180 -5.87 -16.35 8.28
N PHE A 181 -5.75 -17.30 9.20
CA PHE A 181 -4.66 -17.33 10.18
C PHE A 181 -3.30 -17.49 9.49
N ALA A 182 -3.20 -18.34 8.46
CA ALA A 182 -1.95 -18.53 7.73
C ALA A 182 -1.48 -17.23 7.03
N LEU A 183 -2.40 -16.50 6.39
CA LEU A 183 -2.09 -15.23 5.73
C LEU A 183 -1.77 -14.12 6.74
N THR A 184 -2.62 -13.95 7.75
CA THR A 184 -2.47 -12.89 8.76
C THR A 184 -1.23 -13.11 9.64
N ALA A 185 -0.95 -14.35 10.03
CA ALA A 185 0.21 -14.66 10.86
C ALA A 185 1.52 -14.34 10.14
N ARG A 186 1.61 -14.60 8.83
CA ARG A 186 2.78 -14.22 8.03
C ARG A 186 3.02 -12.72 8.10
N ASP A 187 2.00 -11.92 7.84
CA ASP A 187 2.13 -10.46 7.78
C ASP A 187 2.45 -9.86 9.15
N VAL A 188 1.83 -10.37 10.21
CA VAL A 188 2.14 -9.98 11.59
C VAL A 188 3.58 -10.34 11.97
N VAL A 189 4.04 -11.54 11.64
CA VAL A 189 5.41 -11.97 11.94
C VAL A 189 6.43 -11.13 11.18
N VAL A 190 6.23 -10.94 9.87
CA VAL A 190 7.13 -10.16 9.02
C VAL A 190 7.19 -8.70 9.47
N SER A 191 6.04 -8.08 9.73
CA SER A 191 5.97 -6.69 10.19
C SER A 191 6.63 -6.51 11.57
N THR A 192 6.40 -7.42 12.51
CA THR A 192 6.99 -7.35 13.85
C THR A 192 8.51 -7.46 13.78
N ILE A 193 9.03 -8.42 13.01
CA ILE A 193 10.47 -8.59 12.81
C ILE A 193 11.08 -7.32 12.18
N LEU A 194 10.44 -6.78 11.13
CA LEU A 194 10.90 -5.56 10.46
C LEU A 194 10.98 -4.38 11.43
N TRP A 195 9.94 -4.18 12.27
CA TRP A 195 9.92 -3.12 13.28
C TRP A 195 10.98 -3.29 14.36
N MET A 196 11.27 -4.52 14.79
CA MET A 196 12.37 -4.78 15.74
C MET A 196 13.72 -4.37 15.15
N PHE A 197 13.98 -4.70 13.88
CA PHE A 197 15.23 -4.31 13.21
C PHE A 197 15.34 -2.79 13.03
N ILE A 198 14.27 -2.12 12.58
CA ILE A 198 14.24 -0.66 12.43
C ILE A 198 14.43 0.03 13.79
N GLY A 199 13.72 -0.45 14.82
CA GLY A 199 13.86 0.04 16.20
C GLY A 199 15.28 -0.14 16.73
N GLY A 200 15.88 -1.31 16.54
CA GLY A 200 17.25 -1.60 16.95
C GLY A 200 18.29 -0.72 16.25
N ILE A 201 18.22 -0.61 14.92
CA ILE A 201 19.14 0.22 14.13
C ILE A 201 18.99 1.69 14.52
N SER A 202 17.76 2.19 14.65
CA SER A 202 17.53 3.59 15.03
C SER A 202 18.06 3.90 16.43
N ALA A 203 17.87 3.02 17.41
CA ALA A 203 18.41 3.20 18.76
C ALA A 203 19.95 3.28 18.76
N VAL A 204 20.62 2.40 18.01
CA VAL A 204 22.08 2.43 17.87
C VAL A 204 22.54 3.71 17.17
N SER A 205 21.90 4.10 16.06
CA SER A 205 22.23 5.32 15.33
C SER A 205 22.07 6.58 16.20
N ILE A 206 20.98 6.68 16.95
CA ILE A 206 20.73 7.79 17.88
C ILE A 206 21.78 7.83 18.98
N GLY A 207 22.11 6.67 19.57
CA GLY A 207 23.15 6.56 20.59
C GLY A 207 24.53 7.03 20.09
N VAL A 208 24.92 6.62 18.88
CA VAL A 208 26.18 7.05 18.25
C VAL A 208 26.19 8.56 17.99
N LEU A 209 25.11 9.10 17.41
CA LEU A 209 24.99 10.53 17.14
C LEU A 209 25.06 11.37 18.41
N ALA A 210 24.33 10.97 19.46
CA ALA A 210 24.35 11.64 20.76
C ALA A 210 25.75 11.58 21.40
N GLY A 211 26.41 10.43 21.33
CA GLY A 211 27.78 10.25 21.82
C GLY A 211 28.79 11.14 21.11
N LEU A 212 28.75 11.20 19.78
CA LEU A 212 29.61 12.07 18.97
C LEU A 212 29.37 13.56 19.27
N MET A 213 28.10 13.96 19.41
CA MET A 213 27.74 15.33 19.76
C MET A 213 28.27 15.70 21.14
N PHE A 214 28.09 14.84 22.14
CA PHE A 214 28.61 15.04 23.48
C PHE A 214 30.14 15.17 23.49
N PHE A 215 30.84 14.28 22.76
CA PHE A 215 32.29 14.30 22.66
C PHE A 215 32.80 15.62 22.07
N ARG A 216 32.19 16.11 20.97
CA ARG A 216 32.56 17.39 20.35
C ARG A 216 32.31 18.59 21.26
N VAL A 217 31.16 18.62 21.96
CA VAL A 217 30.86 19.69 22.93
C VAL A 217 31.90 19.71 24.05
N ARG A 218 32.26 18.54 24.57
CA ARG A 218 33.28 18.40 25.60
C ARG A 218 34.65 18.85 25.13
N GLU A 219 35.05 18.49 23.90
CA GLU A 219 36.34 18.87 23.32
C GLU A 219 36.43 20.38 23.09
N ASN A 220 35.38 21.01 22.58
CA ASN A 220 35.32 22.47 22.44
C ASN A 220 35.48 23.19 23.80
N LYS A 221 34.82 22.69 24.86
CA LYS A 221 35.00 23.23 26.23
C LYS A 221 36.43 23.05 26.75
N ARG A 222 37.16 22.02 26.32
CA ARG A 222 38.58 21.82 26.68
C ARG A 222 39.50 22.77 25.91
N LYS A 223 39.23 23.02 24.62
CA LYS A 223 39.99 23.99 23.80
C LYS A 223 39.86 25.42 24.33
N ILE A 224 38.69 25.79 24.86
CA ILE A 224 38.44 27.12 25.45
C ILE A 224 39.13 27.30 26.80
N ARG A 225 39.31 26.21 27.57
CA ARG A 225 40.15 26.24 28.77
C ARG A 225 41.62 26.36 28.35
N ARG A 226 42.09 27.60 28.24
CA ARG A 226 43.49 27.94 27.99
C ARG A 226 44.36 27.10 28.92
N ARG A 227 45.31 26.37 28.30
CA ARG A 227 46.48 25.83 28.96
C ARG A 227 47.08 26.99 29.76
N TYR A 228 46.98 26.93 31.10
CA TYR A 228 47.81 27.79 31.93
C TYR A 228 49.24 27.42 31.58
N SER A 229 49.89 28.28 30.82
CA SER A 229 51.32 28.18 30.56
C SER A 229 51.98 28.42 31.90
N ASP A 230 52.57 27.37 32.47
CA ASP A 230 53.39 27.40 33.68
C ASP A 230 54.62 28.34 33.57
N ALA A 231 54.80 29.00 32.43
CA ALA A 231 55.88 29.94 32.17
C ALA A 231 55.44 31.42 32.13
N GLY A 232 54.20 31.76 32.49
CA GLY A 232 53.61 33.07 32.20
C GLY A 232 53.28 33.99 33.39
N GLY A 233 53.73 33.70 34.61
CA GLY A 233 53.26 34.42 35.79
C GLY A 233 54.15 34.30 37.02
N LEU A 234 55.47 34.45 36.87
CA LEU A 234 56.34 34.69 38.02
C LEU A 234 56.23 36.17 38.41
N THR A 235 55.37 36.47 39.38
CA THR A 235 55.39 37.74 40.10
C THR A 235 56.76 37.87 40.78
N ARG A 236 57.63 38.75 40.26
CA ARG A 236 58.96 38.97 40.82
C ARG A 236 58.80 39.65 42.18
N LEU A 237 59.12 38.94 43.26
CA LEU A 237 59.11 39.46 44.63
C LEU A 237 60.26 40.47 44.75
N ASN A 238 59.93 41.76 44.80
CA ASN A 238 60.90 42.84 44.95
C ASN A 238 61.19 43.03 46.44
N LEU A 239 62.41 42.71 46.88
CA LEU A 239 62.83 42.77 48.29
C LEU A 239 63.56 44.08 48.62
N ASP A 240 63.68 44.99 47.66
CA ASP A 240 64.50 46.21 47.77
C ASP A 240 63.99 47.21 48.82
N ASP A 241 62.72 47.13 49.24
CA ASP A 241 62.11 47.99 50.27
C ASP A 241 62.13 47.40 51.69
N LEU A 242 62.75 46.22 51.89
CA LEU A 242 62.75 45.51 53.20
C LEU A 242 64.13 45.50 53.91
N SER A 243 65.14 46.20 53.40
CA SER A 243 66.41 46.38 54.10
C SER A 243 66.43 47.69 54.90
N GLU A 244 66.71 47.61 56.20
CA GLU A 244 66.95 48.77 57.06
C GLU A 244 68.20 49.56 56.60
N PRO A 245 68.18 50.90 56.64
CA PRO A 245 69.34 51.70 56.32
C PRO A 245 70.45 51.51 57.37
N TRP A 246 71.67 51.26 56.88
CA TRP A 246 72.87 51.11 57.69
C TRP A 246 73.18 52.40 58.46
N PRO A 247 73.44 52.37 59.79
CA PRO A 247 73.76 53.59 60.54
C PRO A 247 75.10 54.16 60.07
N SER A 248 75.12 55.47 59.80
CA SER A 248 76.36 56.24 59.66
C SER A 248 76.67 56.90 61.00
N ASP A 249 77.97 56.94 61.33
CA ASP A 249 78.58 57.25 62.63
C ASP A 249 78.05 58.47 63.39
#